data_AF-A0A3D2ERK0-F1
#
_entry.id   AF-A0A3D2ERK0-F1
#
_cell.length_a   1.000
_cell.length_b   1.000
_cell.length_c   1.000
_cell.angle_alpha   90.00
_cell.angle_beta   90.00
_cell.angle_gamma   90.00
#
_symmetry.space_group_name_H-M   'P 1'
#
loop_
_entity.id
_entity.type
_entity.pdbx_description
1 polymer ?
#
loop_
_entity_poly.entity_id
_entity_poly.type
_entity_poly.pdbx_seq_one_letter_code
_entity_poly.pdbx_strand_id
1 'polypeptide(L)'
;PSFAIGSDLQIKQPLHTWSTHASSWLGASGFERMTIRYEDMSLRPYQTFANVINFMGMGVENDKIDRALASTDFDRLQAVEKEKGFLEASDKNDQGFFRSGKIGGFDGVLSKEQMARLSRDHQDMMERFGYGADGSVF
;
A
#
# COMPACT_ATOMS: atom_id res chain seq x y z
N PRO A 1 0.45 12.36 28.12
CA PRO A 1 -0.47 11.23 27.84
C PRO A 1 0.03 10.46 26.62
N SER A 2 0.69 9.33 26.85
CA SER A 2 1.18 8.43 25.80
C SER A 2 0.04 7.53 25.36
N PHE A 3 -0.43 7.69 24.12
CA PHE A 3 -1.35 6.74 23.50
C PHE A 3 -0.50 5.64 22.87
N ALA A 4 -0.18 4.61 23.65
CA ALA A 4 0.34 3.37 23.10
C ALA A 4 -0.82 2.63 22.41
N ILE A 5 -0.97 2.82 21.10
CA ILE A 5 -1.76 1.91 20.25
C ILE A 5 -0.77 0.90 19.68
N GLY A 6 -0.38 -0.04 20.52
CA GLY A 6 0.38 -1.23 20.15
C GLY A 6 -0.12 -2.34 21.05
N SER A 7 -1.33 -2.85 20.76
CA SER A 7 -1.87 -3.97 21.52
C SER A 7 -1.15 -5.25 21.13
N ASP A 8 -0.53 -5.93 22.09
CA ASP A 8 -0.04 -7.33 22.03
C ASP A 8 -1.13 -8.37 21.70
N LEU A 9 -2.33 -7.94 21.30
CA LEU A 9 -3.45 -8.77 20.89
C LEU A 9 -3.61 -8.72 19.37
N GLN A 10 -2.59 -9.18 18.64
CA GLN A 10 -2.82 -9.53 17.24
C GLN A 10 -3.66 -10.81 17.20
N ILE A 11 -4.95 -10.66 16.91
CA ILE A 11 -5.86 -11.80 16.68
C ILE A 11 -5.28 -12.61 15.51
N LYS A 12 -5.24 -13.94 15.64
CA LYS A 12 -4.76 -14.81 14.58
C LYS A 12 -5.60 -14.60 13.32
N GLN A 13 -4.96 -14.11 12.27
CA GLN A 13 -5.57 -13.94 10.97
C GLN A 13 -5.04 -15.02 10.01
N PRO A 14 -5.91 -15.79 9.35
CA PRO A 14 -5.46 -16.69 8.30
C PRO A 14 -4.90 -15.85 7.13
N LEU A 15 -3.62 -16.06 6.83
CA LEU A 15 -2.99 -15.47 5.65
C LEU A 15 -3.34 -16.34 4.45
N HIS A 16 -4.26 -15.87 3.62
CA HIS A 16 -4.59 -16.49 2.34
C HIS A 16 -3.65 -15.98 1.23
N THR A 17 -3.90 -16.39 -0.02
CA THR A 17 -3.23 -15.79 -1.18
C THR A 17 -3.62 -14.32 -1.33
N TRP A 18 -2.82 -13.58 -2.10
CA TRP A 18 -3.12 -12.19 -2.43
C TRP A 18 -4.52 -12.02 -3.05
N SER A 19 -4.89 -12.85 -4.04
CA SER A 19 -6.21 -12.77 -4.68
C SER A 19 -7.35 -13.02 -3.70
N THR A 20 -7.22 -14.00 -2.79
CA THR A 20 -8.26 -14.27 -1.78
C THR A 20 -8.40 -13.11 -0.81
N HIS A 21 -7.29 -12.53 -0.36
CA HIS A 21 -7.31 -11.37 0.53
C HIS A 21 -7.92 -10.14 -0.15
N ALA A 22 -7.49 -9.82 -1.38
CA ALA A 22 -8.05 -8.70 -2.13
C ALA A 22 -9.55 -8.89 -2.42
N SER A 23 -9.95 -10.09 -2.84
CA SER A 23 -11.35 -10.39 -3.15
C SER A 23 -12.26 -10.27 -1.92
N SER A 24 -11.81 -10.73 -0.74
CA SER A 24 -12.60 -10.62 0.48
C SER A 24 -12.86 -9.16 0.86
N TRP A 25 -11.84 -8.29 0.72
CA TRP A 25 -12.00 -6.86 0.93
C TRP A 25 -12.87 -6.18 -0.11
N LEU A 26 -12.90 -6.64 -1.36
CA LEU A 26 -13.81 -6.11 -2.39
C LEU A 26 -15.25 -6.62 -2.24
N GLY A 27 -15.42 -7.80 -1.65
CA GLY A 27 -16.72 -8.45 -1.44
C GLY A 27 -17.38 -8.12 -0.11
N ALA A 28 -16.67 -7.54 0.86
CA ALA A 28 -17.26 -7.18 2.14
C ALA A 28 -18.42 -6.17 1.95
N SER A 29 -19.46 -6.28 2.76
CA SER A 29 -20.65 -5.44 2.68
C SER A 29 -20.94 -4.79 4.03
N GLY A 30 -21.84 -3.81 4.06
CA GLY A 30 -22.23 -3.10 5.28
C GLY A 30 -21.49 -1.80 5.56
N PHE A 31 -20.62 -1.34 4.65
CA PHE A 31 -19.97 -0.03 4.72
C PHE A 31 -19.61 0.49 3.33
N GLU A 32 -19.53 1.82 3.19
CA GLU A 32 -18.97 2.44 1.99
C GLU A 32 -17.48 2.17 1.91
N ARG A 33 -16.99 1.90 0.71
CA ARG A 33 -15.60 1.49 0.50
C ARG A 33 -15.01 2.13 -0.74
N MET A 34 -13.80 2.66 -0.59
CA MET A 34 -12.96 3.10 -1.69
C MET A 34 -11.73 2.19 -1.76
N THR A 35 -11.45 1.65 -2.94
CA THR A 35 -10.23 0.89 -3.20
C THR A 35 -9.19 1.79 -3.85
N ILE A 36 -7.96 1.72 -3.35
CA ILE A 36 -6.84 2.52 -3.82
C ILE A 36 -5.67 1.57 -4.09
N ARG A 37 -5.03 1.71 -5.26
CA ARG A 37 -3.81 0.97 -5.59
C ARG A 37 -2.59 1.74 -5.09
N TYR A 38 -1.57 1.04 -4.64
CA TYR A 38 -0.31 1.64 -4.21
C TYR A 38 0.32 2.47 -5.33
N GLU A 39 0.24 1.95 -6.54
CA GLU A 39 0.80 2.52 -7.75
C GLU A 39 0.11 3.84 -8.10
N ASP A 40 -1.19 3.98 -7.86
CA ASP A 40 -1.91 5.24 -8.05
C ASP A 40 -1.48 6.30 -7.03
N MET A 41 -1.11 5.89 -5.80
CA MET A 41 -0.55 6.81 -4.81
C MET A 41 0.85 7.29 -5.19
N SER A 42 1.63 6.49 -5.92
CA SER A 42 2.97 6.86 -6.37
C SER A 42 2.95 7.66 -7.69
N LEU A 43 2.13 7.25 -8.66
CA LEU A 43 2.07 7.86 -9.99
C LEU A 43 1.19 9.12 -10.04
N ARG A 44 0.14 9.17 -9.21
CA ARG A 44 -0.83 10.28 -9.18
C ARG A 44 -1.15 10.68 -7.73
N PRO A 45 -0.14 11.01 -6.90
CA PRO A 45 -0.30 11.21 -5.46
C PRO A 45 -1.39 12.23 -5.12
N TYR A 46 -1.37 13.40 -5.76
CA TYR A 46 -2.35 14.45 -5.52
C TYR A 46 -3.78 14.00 -5.84
N GLN A 47 -4.01 13.48 -7.05
CA GLN A 47 -5.34 13.05 -7.48
C GLN A 47 -5.87 11.93 -6.59
N THR A 48 -5.02 10.94 -6.28
CA THR A 48 -5.39 9.82 -5.44
C THR A 48 -5.75 10.29 -4.04
N PHE A 49 -4.92 11.12 -3.40
CA PHE A 49 -5.19 11.62 -2.06
C PHE A 49 -6.41 12.55 -2.00
N ALA A 50 -6.58 13.44 -2.98
CA ALA A 50 -7.77 14.30 -3.08
C ALA A 50 -9.05 13.46 -3.22
N ASN A 51 -9.02 12.35 -3.97
CA ASN A 51 -10.15 11.44 -4.06
C ASN A 51 -10.47 10.79 -2.70
N VAL A 52 -9.47 10.43 -1.89
CA VAL A 52 -9.68 9.91 -0.53
C VAL A 52 -10.34 10.95 0.37
N ILE A 53 -9.83 12.18 0.36
CA ILE A 53 -10.38 13.29 1.14
C ILE A 53 -11.85 13.54 0.80
N ASN A 54 -12.17 13.56 -0.50
CA ASN A 54 -13.54 13.70 -0.99
C ASN A 54 -14.41 12.50 -0.58
N PHE A 55 -13.89 11.28 -0.68
CA PHE A 55 -14.59 10.06 -0.26
C PHE A 55 -14.90 10.09 1.25
N MET A 56 -14.02 10.64 2.07
CA MET A 56 -14.26 10.84 3.51
C MET A 56 -15.23 11.99 3.82
N GLY A 57 -15.76 12.69 2.81
CA GLY A 57 -16.63 13.85 3.00
C GLY A 57 -15.93 15.05 3.64
N MET A 58 -14.61 15.12 3.57
CA MET A 58 -13.83 16.20 4.17
C MET A 58 -13.66 17.35 3.18
N GLY A 59 -14.11 18.56 3.54
CA GLY A 59 -13.77 19.78 2.82
C GLY A 59 -12.35 20.21 3.16
N VAL A 60 -11.40 20.09 2.23
CA VAL A 60 -9.99 20.42 2.47
C VAL A 60 -9.46 21.31 1.35
N GLU A 61 -8.81 22.40 1.77
CA GLU A 61 -8.08 23.32 0.89
C GLU A 61 -6.86 22.62 0.23
N ASN A 62 -6.59 22.95 -1.03
CA ASN A 62 -5.45 22.38 -1.80
C ASN A 62 -4.11 22.48 -1.04
N ASP A 63 -3.84 23.61 -0.37
CA ASP A 63 -2.61 23.83 0.41
C ASP A 63 -2.41 22.83 1.57
N LYS A 64 -3.50 22.25 2.10
CA LYS A 64 -3.40 21.21 3.14
C LYS A 64 -3.06 19.85 2.52
N ILE A 65 -3.56 19.58 1.32
CA ILE A 65 -3.21 18.37 0.55
C ILE A 65 -1.72 18.40 0.22
N ASP A 66 -1.22 19.51 -0.33
CA ASP A 66 0.19 19.62 -0.71
C ASP A 66 1.13 19.45 0.47
N ARG A 67 0.80 20.04 1.62
CA ARG A 67 1.58 19.86 2.86
C ARG A 67 1.54 18.43 3.37
N ALA A 68 0.38 17.76 3.29
CA ALA A 68 0.26 16.37 3.67
C ALA A 68 1.17 15.50 2.79
N LEU A 69 1.08 15.65 1.46
CA LEU A 69 1.91 14.93 0.50
C LEU A 69 3.41 15.16 0.74
N ALA A 70 3.83 16.41 0.95
CA ALA A 70 5.22 16.74 1.24
C ALA A 70 5.70 16.13 2.58
N SER A 71 4.81 16.01 3.57
CA SER A 71 5.14 15.42 4.87
C SER A 71 5.23 13.88 4.83
N THR A 72 4.55 13.26 3.87
CA THR A 72 4.49 11.81 3.67
C THR A 72 5.36 11.33 2.49
N ASP A 73 6.27 12.18 2.02
CA ASP A 73 7.25 11.79 1.01
C ASP A 73 8.12 10.63 1.50
N PHE A 74 8.44 9.69 0.60
CA PHE A 74 9.12 8.46 0.97
C PHE A 74 10.51 8.70 1.57
N ASP A 75 11.31 9.58 0.96
CA ASP A 75 12.67 9.87 1.43
C ASP A 75 12.63 10.58 2.78
N ARG A 76 11.64 11.47 2.96
CA ARG A 76 11.38 12.11 4.24
C ARG A 76 11.00 11.09 5.32
N LEU A 77 10.08 10.16 5.04
CA LEU A 77 9.66 9.13 5.98
C LEU A 77 10.83 8.21 6.35
N GLN A 78 11.64 7.80 5.37
CA GLN A 78 12.85 7.01 5.62
C GLN A 78 13.88 7.77 6.48
N ALA A 79 14.05 9.07 6.28
CA ALA A 79 14.93 9.89 7.11
C ALA A 79 14.41 9.99 8.56
N VAL A 80 13.10 10.16 8.74
CA VAL A 80 12.46 10.17 10.07
C VAL A 80 12.61 8.82 10.77
N GLU A 81 12.43 7.70 10.06
CA GLU A 81 12.68 6.36 10.61
C GLU A 81 14.12 6.22 11.10
N LYS A 82 15.12 6.67 10.34
CA LYS A 82 16.54 6.59 10.74
C LYS A 82 16.86 7.43 11.97
N GLU A 83 16.20 8.58 12.12
CA GLU A 83 16.43 9.49 13.25
C GLU A 83 15.70 9.04 14.52
N LYS A 84 14.44 8.61 14.39
CA LYS A 84 13.51 8.44 15.53
C LYS A 84 13.04 7.00 15.72
N GLY A 85 13.41 6.09 14.84
CA GLY A 85 12.82 4.77 14.73
C GLY A 85 11.42 4.82 14.13
N PHE A 86 10.82 3.64 13.99
CA PHE A 86 9.44 3.47 13.54
C PHE A 86 8.78 2.39 14.37
N LEU A 87 7.66 2.71 15.04
CA LEU A 87 7.06 1.84 16.06
C LEU A 87 6.56 0.52 15.45
N GLU A 88 6.08 0.57 14.22
CA GLU A 88 5.56 -0.57 13.48
C GLU A 88 6.65 -1.35 12.74
N ALA A 89 7.92 -0.94 12.85
CA ALA A 89 9.03 -1.73 12.35
C ALA A 89 9.19 -3.00 13.19
N SER A 90 9.41 -4.12 12.50
CA SER A 90 9.75 -5.37 13.20
C SER A 90 11.20 -5.34 13.65
N ASP A 91 11.46 -5.71 14.91
CA ASP A 91 12.81 -5.93 15.44
C ASP A 91 13.64 -6.95 14.65
N LYS A 92 12.99 -7.78 13.82
CA LYS A 92 13.63 -8.79 12.97
C LYS A 92 14.02 -8.26 11.59
N ASN A 93 13.64 -7.03 11.24
CA ASN A 93 13.93 -6.43 9.95
C ASN A 93 15.17 -5.53 10.04
N ASP A 94 16.29 -6.02 9.54
CA ASP A 94 17.57 -5.30 9.50
C ASP A 94 17.66 -4.27 8.37
N GLN A 95 16.75 -4.31 7.39
CA GLN A 95 16.76 -3.41 6.23
C GLN A 95 15.96 -2.11 6.44
N GLY A 96 15.32 -1.95 7.59
CA GLY A 96 14.39 -0.85 7.86
C GLY A 96 13.01 -1.07 7.23
N PHE A 97 11.99 -0.41 7.76
CA PHE A 97 10.62 -0.48 7.31
C PHE A 97 10.44 0.18 5.94
N PHE A 98 11.00 1.38 5.74
CA PHE A 98 10.95 2.09 4.46
C PHE A 98 12.09 1.63 3.53
N ARG A 99 11.96 0.45 2.93
CA ARG A 99 13.03 -0.16 2.11
C ARG A 99 13.30 0.55 0.78
N SER A 100 12.36 0.49 -0.18
CA SER A 100 12.60 0.99 -1.55
C SER A 100 11.55 1.96 -2.09
N GLY A 101 10.28 1.86 -1.69
CA GLY A 101 9.23 2.81 -2.09
C GLY A 101 8.96 2.90 -3.59
N LYS A 102 9.28 1.85 -4.36
CA LYS A 102 9.22 1.84 -5.83
C LYS A 102 8.25 0.80 -6.36
N ILE A 103 7.57 1.16 -7.44
CA ILE A 103 6.81 0.24 -8.30
C ILE A 103 7.78 -0.66 -9.06
N GLY A 104 7.40 -1.92 -9.29
CA GLY A 104 8.18 -2.85 -10.12
C GLY A 104 9.41 -3.45 -9.43
N GLY A 105 9.51 -3.36 -8.09
CA GLY A 105 10.64 -3.92 -7.33
C GLY A 105 10.78 -5.46 -7.38
N PHE A 106 9.88 -6.15 -8.08
CA PHE A 106 9.99 -7.58 -8.36
C PHE A 106 10.88 -7.88 -9.57
N ASP A 107 11.09 -6.91 -10.45
CA ASP A 107 11.95 -7.07 -11.63
C ASP A 107 13.40 -7.25 -11.19
N GLY A 108 14.08 -8.25 -11.75
CA GLY A 108 15.40 -8.69 -11.31
C GLY A 108 15.42 -9.51 -10.00
N VAL A 109 14.30 -9.66 -9.29
CA VAL A 109 14.17 -10.53 -8.11
C VAL A 109 13.50 -11.85 -8.47
N LEU A 110 12.45 -11.80 -9.29
CA LEU A 110 11.71 -12.98 -9.73
C LEU A 110 12.22 -13.50 -11.07
N SER A 111 12.29 -14.82 -11.22
CA SER A 111 12.54 -15.44 -12.52
C SER A 111 11.33 -15.28 -13.45
N LYS A 112 11.54 -15.42 -14.77
CA LYS A 112 10.45 -15.35 -15.75
C LYS A 112 9.37 -16.41 -15.49
N GLU A 113 9.79 -17.61 -15.07
CA GLU A 113 8.91 -18.72 -14.73
C GLU A 113 8.09 -18.42 -13.47
N GLN A 114 8.71 -17.78 -12.46
CA GLN A 114 8.01 -17.35 -11.25
C GLN A 114 6.97 -16.25 -11.55
N MET A 115 7.35 -15.25 -12.35
CA MET A 115 6.41 -14.21 -12.80
C MET A 115 5.25 -14.81 -13.56
N ALA A 116 5.50 -15.65 -14.57
CA ALA A 116 4.45 -16.30 -15.36
C ALA A 116 3.50 -17.15 -14.49
N ARG A 117 4.04 -17.85 -13.49
CA ARG A 117 3.23 -18.62 -12.54
C ARG A 117 2.35 -17.70 -11.69
N LEU A 118 2.92 -16.65 -11.09
CA LEU A 118 2.15 -15.72 -10.25
C LEU A 118 1.06 -15.02 -11.06
N SER A 119 1.37 -14.55 -12.26
CA SER A 119 0.40 -13.91 -13.14
C SER A 119 -0.75 -14.83 -13.49
N ARG A 120 -0.47 -16.10 -13.82
CA ARG A 120 -1.52 -17.08 -14.09
C ARG A 120 -2.35 -17.39 -12.84
N ASP A 121 -1.70 -17.60 -11.70
CA ASP A 121 -2.37 -17.97 -10.45
C ASP A 121 -3.23 -16.81 -9.87
N HIS A 122 -2.99 -15.56 -10.31
CA HIS A 122 -3.67 -14.35 -9.83
C HIS A 122 -4.39 -13.52 -10.92
N GLN A 123 -4.49 -14.06 -12.14
CA GLN A 123 -4.93 -13.35 -13.35
C GLN A 123 -6.23 -12.56 -13.15
N ASP A 124 -7.30 -13.20 -12.67
CA ASP A 124 -8.61 -12.57 -12.52
C ASP A 124 -8.57 -11.29 -11.65
N MET A 125 -7.78 -11.32 -10.57
CA MET A 125 -7.67 -10.18 -9.67
C MET A 125 -6.71 -9.13 -10.23
N MET A 126 -5.69 -9.54 -10.97
CA MET A 126 -4.81 -8.62 -11.67
C MET A 126 -5.56 -7.83 -12.74
N GLU A 127 -6.34 -8.51 -13.58
CA GLU A 127 -7.19 -7.89 -14.60
C GLU A 127 -8.22 -6.95 -13.95
N ARG A 128 -8.84 -7.37 -12.84
CA ARG A 128 -9.80 -6.54 -12.08
C ARG A 128 -9.17 -5.24 -11.56
N PHE A 129 -7.90 -5.26 -11.22
CA PHE A 129 -7.15 -4.06 -10.80
C PHE A 129 -6.43 -3.36 -11.96
N GLY A 130 -6.59 -3.83 -13.20
CA GLY A 130 -5.99 -3.23 -14.39
C GLY A 130 -4.47 -3.40 -14.47
N TYR A 131 -3.94 -4.52 -13.98
CA TYR A 131 -2.55 -4.91 -14.20
C TYR A 131 -2.41 -5.74 -15.48
N GLY A 132 -1.29 -5.56 -16.19
CA GLY A 132 -0.91 -6.42 -17.31
C GLY A 132 -0.55 -7.84 -16.86
N ALA A 133 -0.57 -8.78 -17.80
CA ALA A 133 -0.20 -10.18 -17.53
C ALA A 133 1.27 -10.35 -17.09
N ASP A 134 2.12 -9.36 -17.33
CA ASP A 134 3.50 -9.26 -16.87
C ASP A 134 3.66 -8.47 -15.55
N GLY A 135 2.54 -8.02 -14.96
CA GLY A 135 2.53 -7.15 -13.79
C GLY A 135 2.72 -5.67 -14.11
N SER A 136 2.63 -5.26 -15.38
CA SER A 136 2.65 -3.84 -15.74
C SER A 136 1.48 -3.09 -15.10
N VAL A 137 1.68 -1.79 -14.87
CA VAL A 137 0.68 -0.89 -14.24
C VAL A 137 0.11 0.10 -15.27
N PHE A 138 0.29 -0.20 -16.57
CA PHE A 138 -0.13 0.63 -17.70
C PHE A 138 -0.70 -0.24 -18.82
#